data_AF-I0YJ23-F1
#
_entry.id   AF-I0YJ23-F1
#
_cell.length_a   1.000
_cell.length_b   1.000
_cell.length_c   1.000
_cell.angle_alpha   90.00
_cell.angle_beta   90.00
_cell.angle_gamma   90.00
#
_symmetry.space_group_name_H-M   'P 1'
#
loop_
_entity.id
_entity.type
_entity.pdbx_description
1 polymer ?
#
loop_
_entity_poly.entity_id
_entity_poly.type
_entity_poly.pdbx_seq_one_letter_code
_entity_poly.pdbx_strand_id
1 'polypeptide(L)'
;MAALSMSAALKGQPLWPSATAQQGRNKKQASRMTRRQLSTSCFILEPFTLATLPTVDFGWTFNSADDCNAGSYCRKNYYGSTLHDNKQNIGAAADRVLADESNTRKKDSYKALMLAVAMQEADKMDHRDTSKDNDPLSMNCSVLNINCDMLQRAGKLRGPHGESPIDTNVDCYAIRDQNLDRVLLLLRRAFDVWTPKRTLDFIRGGSTGFDDGYGGSCNCPVYRRAIASLYKAFSDDPSLMTDGRRGDITVPPC
;
A
#
# COMPACT_ATOMS: atom_id res chain seq x y z
N MET A 1 8.78 -10.27 -67.13
CA MET A 1 7.33 -10.03 -66.93
C MET A 1 7.20 -8.91 -65.89
N ALA A 2 7.09 -7.66 -66.35
CA ALA A 2 5.91 -6.77 -66.21
C ALA A 2 5.62 -6.38 -64.74
N ALA A 3 6.01 -5.22 -64.19
CA ALA A 3 5.68 -3.80 -64.46
C ALA A 3 4.40 -3.28 -63.73
N LEU A 4 4.64 -2.41 -62.72
CA LEU A 4 3.94 -1.17 -62.27
C LEU A 4 2.40 -0.98 -62.41
N SER A 5 1.75 -0.53 -61.32
CA SER A 5 1.01 0.76 -61.19
C SER A 5 0.41 0.88 -59.76
N MET A 6 0.73 1.90 -58.95
CA MET A 6 0.09 3.23 -58.76
C MET A 6 -1.43 3.24 -58.53
N SER A 7 -1.88 3.66 -57.33
CA SER A 7 -2.48 5.01 -57.13
C SER A 7 -3.06 5.24 -55.73
N ALA A 8 -2.99 6.52 -55.33
CA ALA A 8 -3.42 7.13 -54.08
C ALA A 8 -4.94 7.34 -53.96
N ALA A 9 -5.43 7.60 -52.74
CA ALA A 9 -6.31 8.74 -52.46
C ALA A 9 -6.51 8.97 -50.94
N LEU A 10 -5.90 10.05 -50.44
CA LEU A 10 -6.32 10.82 -49.26
C LEU A 10 -7.53 11.70 -49.65
N LYS A 11 -8.56 11.80 -48.80
CA LYS A 11 -9.41 12.99 -48.58
C LYS A 11 -10.55 12.70 -47.59
N GLY A 12 -10.72 13.56 -46.58
CA GLY A 12 -11.91 13.59 -45.72
C GLY A 12 -11.69 14.35 -44.41
N GLN A 13 -11.77 15.68 -44.47
CA GLN A 13 -11.73 16.60 -43.32
C GLN A 13 -13.03 16.57 -42.48
N PRO A 14 -13.01 17.09 -41.23
CA PRO A 14 -14.13 17.04 -40.29
C PRO A 14 -15.15 18.17 -40.51
N LEU A 15 -16.43 17.87 -40.32
CA LEU A 15 -17.52 18.84 -40.28
C LEU A 15 -17.89 19.18 -38.83
N TRP A 16 -17.64 20.43 -38.45
CA TRP A 16 -18.38 21.12 -37.39
C TRP A 16 -19.78 21.49 -37.90
N PRO A 17 -20.76 21.66 -36.99
CA PRO A 17 -21.73 22.73 -37.16
C PRO A 17 -21.73 23.71 -35.98
N SER A 18 -21.89 24.97 -36.37
CA SER A 18 -21.94 26.20 -35.59
C SER A 18 -23.28 26.43 -34.89
N ALA A 19 -23.25 27.40 -33.96
CA ALA A 19 -24.31 27.87 -33.07
C ALA A 19 -25.54 28.54 -33.72
N THR A 20 -26.70 28.51 -33.02
CA THR A 20 -27.61 29.65 -32.71
C THR A 20 -28.74 29.15 -31.78
N ALA A 21 -28.80 29.55 -30.51
CA ALA A 21 -29.44 30.75 -29.93
C ALA A 21 -30.97 30.64 -29.69
N GLN A 22 -31.40 30.64 -28.42
CA GLN A 22 -32.55 31.46 -27.98
C GLN A 22 -32.59 31.65 -26.45
N GLN A 23 -32.66 32.92 -26.06
CA GLN A 23 -32.83 33.45 -24.69
C GLN A 23 -34.28 33.30 -24.18
N GLY A 24 -34.49 33.28 -22.85
CA GLY A 24 -35.84 33.37 -22.30
C GLY A 24 -36.04 33.37 -20.76
N ARG A 25 -35.40 34.33 -20.04
CA ARG A 25 -35.88 35.05 -18.83
C ARG A 25 -36.61 34.34 -17.65
N ASN A 26 -35.98 34.53 -16.47
CA ASN A 26 -36.49 35.08 -15.18
C ASN A 26 -37.63 34.38 -14.40
N LYS A 27 -37.38 34.07 -13.11
CA LYS A 27 -37.79 34.90 -11.94
C LYS A 27 -37.45 34.27 -10.58
N LYS A 28 -36.78 35.09 -9.74
CA LYS A 28 -36.86 35.27 -8.28
C LYS A 28 -37.60 34.21 -7.44
N GLN A 29 -36.94 33.74 -6.36
CA GLN A 29 -37.38 34.04 -4.99
C GLN A 29 -36.32 33.66 -3.95
N ALA A 30 -35.88 34.67 -3.20
CA ALA A 30 -35.15 34.57 -1.94
C ALA A 30 -36.15 34.71 -0.78
N SER A 31 -35.94 33.97 0.31
CA SER A 31 -36.10 34.38 1.73
C SER A 31 -36.53 33.20 2.60
N ARG A 32 -35.71 32.81 3.58
CA ARG A 32 -35.98 33.04 5.02
C ARG A 32 -34.95 32.33 5.90
N MET A 33 -34.11 33.15 6.53
CA MET A 33 -33.49 32.85 7.82
C MET A 33 -34.57 32.57 8.86
N THR A 34 -34.36 31.56 9.71
CA THR A 34 -34.97 31.52 11.03
C THR A 34 -33.90 31.15 12.06
N ARG A 35 -33.75 32.05 13.03
CA ARG A 35 -32.77 32.06 14.13
C ARG A 35 -33.54 31.76 15.41
N ARG A 36 -33.24 30.64 16.09
CA ARG A 36 -33.57 30.28 17.49
C ARG A 36 -32.77 28.99 17.78
N GLN A 37 -32.19 28.70 18.93
CA GLN A 37 -31.95 29.41 20.19
C GLN A 37 -30.88 28.57 20.92
N LEU A 38 -30.06 29.24 21.73
CA LEU A 38 -29.02 28.64 22.56
C LEU A 38 -29.60 27.61 23.54
N SER A 39 -28.94 26.45 23.66
CA SER A 39 -28.99 25.61 24.86
C SER A 39 -27.56 25.26 25.24
N THR A 40 -27.09 25.96 26.27
CA THR A 40 -25.92 25.67 27.08
C THR A 40 -25.96 24.24 27.60
N SER A 41 -24.92 23.46 27.35
CA SER A 41 -24.56 22.33 28.19
C SER A 41 -23.04 22.19 28.17
N CYS A 42 -22.46 22.38 29.35
CA CYS A 42 -21.09 22.07 29.74
C CYS A 42 -20.46 20.96 28.90
N PHE A 43 -19.35 21.26 28.25
CA PHE A 43 -18.31 20.25 28.06
C PHE A 43 -17.01 20.75 28.66
N ILE A 44 -16.50 19.87 29.50
CA ILE A 44 -15.30 19.91 30.31
C ILE A 44 -14.11 20.27 29.43
N LEU A 45 -13.34 21.27 29.85
CA LEU A 45 -11.94 21.45 29.46
C LEU A 45 -11.16 20.25 29.97
N GLU A 46 -10.51 19.49 29.08
CA GLU A 46 -9.42 18.53 29.34
C GLU A 46 -8.73 18.18 27.99
N PRO A 47 -7.44 17.79 27.98
CA PRO A 47 -6.38 18.63 27.40
C PRO A 47 -5.54 17.94 26.30
N PHE A 48 -4.63 18.72 25.70
CA PHE A 48 -3.57 18.31 24.75
C PHE A 48 -4.03 17.62 23.45
N THR A 49 -4.44 18.43 22.48
CA THR A 49 -4.38 18.04 21.07
C THR A 49 -2.93 17.93 20.63
N LEU A 50 -2.50 16.71 20.27
CA LEU A 50 -1.27 16.42 19.55
C LEU A 50 -1.37 17.03 18.14
N ALA A 51 -1.16 18.35 18.05
CA ALA A 51 -1.15 19.05 16.79
C ALA A 51 0.10 18.65 15.98
N THR A 52 -0.13 18.36 14.70
CA THR A 52 0.82 18.34 13.58
C THR A 52 1.60 17.06 13.27
N LEU A 53 0.93 16.12 12.59
CA LEU A 53 1.53 15.39 11.47
C LEU A 53 0.55 15.41 10.30
N PRO A 54 0.86 16.06 9.15
CA PRO A 54 0.20 15.77 7.89
C PRO A 54 0.61 14.35 7.47
N THR A 55 -0.20 13.39 7.89
CA THR A 55 -0.19 12.00 7.40
C THR A 55 -0.35 12.01 5.89
N VAL A 56 0.42 11.20 5.18
CA VAL A 56 -0.04 10.71 3.88
C VAL A 56 -1.36 10.01 4.17
N ASP A 57 -2.46 10.57 3.70
CA ASP A 57 -3.78 9.97 3.87
C ASP A 57 -3.83 8.73 2.99
N PHE A 58 -3.54 7.57 3.58
CA PHE A 58 -3.64 6.26 2.92
C PHE A 58 -5.10 5.84 2.68
N GLY A 59 -6.08 6.71 2.98
CA GLY A 59 -7.52 6.42 2.99
C GLY A 59 -7.94 5.65 4.24
N TRP A 60 -7.16 5.77 5.33
CA TRP A 60 -7.36 5.03 6.57
C TRP A 60 -7.87 6.03 7.61
N THR A 61 -9.18 6.12 7.79
CA THR A 61 -9.73 6.74 9.00
C THR A 61 -9.52 5.78 10.16
N PHE A 62 -8.42 5.96 10.90
CA PHE A 62 -8.25 5.39 12.23
C PHE A 62 -9.21 6.12 13.17
N ASN A 63 -10.44 5.65 13.27
CA ASN A 63 -11.41 6.24 14.17
C ASN A 63 -11.05 5.84 15.60
N SER A 64 -10.36 6.75 16.28
CA SER A 64 -10.14 6.73 17.73
C SER A 64 -9.40 5.51 18.28
N ALA A 65 -8.94 5.63 19.51
CA ALA A 65 -8.25 4.59 20.27
C ALA A 65 -9.07 3.30 20.52
N ASP A 66 -10.25 3.18 19.90
CA ASP A 66 -11.22 2.09 20.11
C ASP A 66 -11.15 0.99 19.05
N ASP A 67 -10.53 1.23 17.89
CA ASP A 67 -10.20 0.17 16.92
C ASP A 67 -9.01 -0.71 17.38
N CYS A 68 -8.53 -0.47 18.61
CA CYS A 68 -7.66 -1.34 19.39
C CYS A 68 -8.36 -2.61 19.93
N ASN A 69 -9.64 -2.85 19.60
CA ASN A 69 -10.36 -4.09 19.93
C ASN A 69 -10.09 -5.27 18.96
N ALA A 70 -8.81 -5.46 18.63
CA ALA A 70 -8.23 -6.78 18.35
C ALA A 70 -7.26 -7.19 19.48
N GLY A 71 -7.61 -6.88 20.73
CA GLY A 71 -7.42 -7.78 21.87
C GLY A 71 -6.01 -8.15 22.35
N SER A 72 -4.92 -7.56 21.85
CA SER A 72 -3.60 -7.72 22.46
C SER A 72 -2.70 -6.56 22.04
N TYR A 73 -2.17 -5.83 23.03
CA TYR A 73 -0.93 -5.10 22.87
C TYR A 73 0.06 -5.99 22.10
N CYS A 74 0.67 -5.49 21.02
CA CYS A 74 1.82 -6.14 20.41
C CYS A 74 2.80 -6.48 21.52
N ARG A 75 2.90 -7.76 21.90
CA ARG A 75 3.91 -8.15 22.89
C ARG A 75 5.24 -7.84 22.23
N LYS A 76 6.02 -6.98 22.89
CA LYS A 76 7.38 -6.67 22.45
C LYS A 76 8.29 -7.78 22.92
N ASN A 77 8.41 -8.84 22.13
CA ASN A 77 9.30 -9.95 22.45
C ASN A 77 10.70 -9.65 21.92
N TYR A 78 11.74 -9.99 22.69
CA TYR A 78 13.13 -9.73 22.29
C TYR A 78 13.72 -10.97 21.59
N TYR A 79 14.10 -10.80 20.34
CA TYR A 79 14.68 -11.85 19.48
C TYR A 79 16.19 -11.70 19.28
N GLY A 80 16.82 -10.72 19.94
CA GLY A 80 18.27 -10.56 19.96
C GLY A 80 18.85 -9.82 18.75
N SER A 81 20.17 -9.97 18.59
CA SER A 81 20.95 -9.30 17.53
C SER A 81 20.53 -9.74 16.13
N THR A 82 20.10 -10.98 15.93
CA THR A 82 19.65 -11.47 14.60
C THR A 82 18.49 -10.64 14.05
N LEU A 83 17.47 -10.36 14.86
CA LEU A 83 16.35 -9.54 14.40
C LEU A 83 16.78 -8.08 14.17
N HIS A 84 17.66 -7.56 15.02
CA HIS A 84 18.27 -6.24 14.82
C HIS A 84 18.97 -6.15 13.46
N ASP A 85 19.88 -7.08 13.16
CA ASP A 85 20.66 -7.10 11.92
C ASP A 85 19.75 -7.23 10.69
N ASN A 86 18.71 -8.08 10.76
CA ASN A 86 17.77 -8.26 9.66
C ASN A 86 16.92 -7.01 9.40
N LYS A 87 16.49 -6.30 10.45
CA LYS A 87 15.84 -4.99 10.29
C LYS A 87 16.75 -3.96 9.68
N GLN A 88 18.04 -3.93 10.05
CA GLN A 88 19.01 -3.04 9.43
C GLN A 88 19.18 -3.36 7.94
N ASN A 89 19.27 -4.64 7.58
CA ASN A 89 19.36 -5.06 6.18
C ASN A 89 18.14 -4.63 5.36
N ILE A 90 16.92 -4.90 5.86
CA ILE A 90 15.67 -4.50 5.20
C ILE A 90 15.52 -2.98 5.17
N GLY A 91 15.87 -2.30 6.26
CA GLY A 91 15.84 -0.84 6.35
C GLY A 91 16.79 -0.19 5.33
N ALA A 92 18.01 -0.71 5.20
CA ALA A 92 18.98 -0.24 4.21
C ALA A 92 18.54 -0.52 2.77
N ALA A 93 17.94 -1.68 2.51
CA ALA A 93 17.35 -2.02 1.21
C ALA A 93 16.19 -1.08 0.85
N ALA A 94 15.30 -0.80 1.81
CA ALA A 94 14.22 0.17 1.65
C ALA A 94 14.78 1.57 1.37
N ASP A 95 15.83 1.99 2.08
CA ASP A 95 16.45 3.31 1.87
C ASP A 95 17.04 3.45 0.46
N ARG A 96 17.64 2.38 -0.10
CA ARG A 96 18.12 2.36 -1.50
C ARG A 96 16.98 2.47 -2.50
N VAL A 97 15.90 1.71 -2.28
CA VAL A 97 14.70 1.72 -3.15
C VAL A 97 13.94 3.05 -3.08
N LEU A 98 14.04 3.76 -1.96
CA LEU A 98 13.37 5.04 -1.73
C LEU A 98 14.32 6.24 -1.87
N ALA A 99 15.47 6.07 -2.52
CA ALA A 99 16.47 7.12 -2.66
C ALA A 99 15.99 8.33 -3.49
N ASP A 100 15.10 8.09 -4.45
CA ASP A 100 14.47 9.09 -5.32
C ASP A 100 13.24 9.77 -4.69
N GLU A 101 12.73 9.26 -3.57
CA GLU A 101 11.57 9.84 -2.89
C GLU A 101 11.98 11.07 -2.07
N SER A 102 11.71 12.25 -2.63
CA SER A 102 12.00 13.54 -1.98
C SER A 102 11.12 13.83 -0.76
N ASN A 103 9.92 13.24 -0.68
CA ASN A 103 9.04 13.40 0.47
C ASN A 103 9.47 12.45 1.59
N THR A 104 10.23 13.00 2.55
CA THR A 104 10.75 12.24 3.71
C THR A 104 9.66 11.51 4.48
N ARG A 105 8.46 12.08 4.63
CA ARG A 105 7.34 11.42 5.33
C ARG A 105 6.80 10.22 4.56
N LYS A 106 6.70 10.34 3.23
CA LYS A 106 6.29 9.23 2.36
C LYS A 106 7.34 8.13 2.40
N LYS A 107 8.63 8.48 2.37
CA LYS A 107 9.75 7.55 2.54
C LYS A 107 9.69 6.80 3.87
N ASP A 108 9.55 7.51 4.98
CA ASP A 108 9.46 6.89 6.32
C ASP A 108 8.24 5.97 6.43
N SER A 109 7.11 6.37 5.86
CA SER A 109 5.90 5.57 5.82
C SER A 109 6.07 4.27 5.03
N TYR A 110 6.73 4.32 3.87
CA TYR A 110 7.02 3.10 3.11
C TYR A 110 7.97 2.18 3.83
N LYS A 111 9.03 2.73 4.42
CA LYS A 111 9.98 1.95 5.22
C LYS A 111 9.28 1.23 6.37
N ALA A 112 8.42 1.94 7.10
CA ALA A 112 7.61 1.39 8.18
C ALA A 112 6.66 0.29 7.68
N LEU A 113 5.97 0.48 6.54
CA LEU A 113 5.10 -0.54 5.95
C LEU A 113 5.87 -1.79 5.51
N MET A 114 7.02 -1.62 4.84
CA MET A 114 7.86 -2.74 4.40
C MET A 114 8.38 -3.56 5.59
N LEU A 115 8.80 -2.88 6.67
CA LEU A 115 9.21 -3.53 7.91
C LEU A 115 8.04 -4.21 8.62
N ALA A 116 6.85 -3.61 8.65
CA ALA A 116 5.66 -4.21 9.25
C ALA A 116 5.26 -5.50 8.54
N VAL A 117 5.29 -5.51 7.19
CA VAL A 117 5.05 -6.72 6.38
C VAL A 117 6.09 -7.78 6.72
N ALA A 118 7.37 -7.48 6.61
CA ALA A 118 8.43 -8.45 6.91
C ALA A 118 8.32 -9.01 8.34
N MET A 119 8.00 -8.14 9.31
CA MET A 119 7.81 -8.53 10.72
C MET A 119 6.61 -9.45 10.91
N GLN A 120 5.52 -9.26 10.16
CA GLN A 120 4.34 -10.13 10.22
C GLN A 120 4.60 -11.50 9.56
N GLU A 121 5.46 -11.54 8.55
CA GLU A 121 5.69 -12.73 7.71
C GLU A 121 6.73 -13.70 8.28
N ALA A 122 7.71 -13.23 9.05
CA ALA A 122 8.71 -14.08 9.69
C ALA A 122 9.14 -13.53 11.06
N ASP A 123 9.20 -14.40 12.08
CA ASP A 123 9.51 -14.02 13.46
C ASP A 123 10.87 -13.31 13.62
N LYS A 124 11.88 -13.75 12.86
CA LYS A 124 13.23 -13.16 12.87
C LYS A 124 13.56 -12.41 11.60
N MET A 125 12.63 -12.36 10.63
CA MET A 125 12.86 -11.73 9.31
C MET A 125 14.09 -12.32 8.58
N ASP A 126 14.36 -13.62 8.79
CA ASP A 126 15.59 -14.31 8.37
C ASP A 126 15.38 -15.36 7.27
N HIS A 127 14.13 -15.78 7.02
CA HIS A 127 13.82 -16.79 6.03
C HIS A 127 12.53 -16.49 5.28
N ARG A 128 12.39 -17.19 4.17
CA ARG A 128 11.19 -17.26 3.34
C ARG A 128 10.48 -18.58 3.59
N ASP A 129 9.15 -18.56 3.55
CA ASP A 129 8.34 -19.78 3.55
C ASP A 129 8.43 -20.46 2.17
N THR A 130 9.05 -21.64 2.14
CA THR A 130 9.29 -22.46 0.94
C THR A 130 8.18 -23.47 0.66
N SER A 131 7.12 -23.51 1.49
CA SER A 131 6.06 -24.52 1.37
C SER A 131 5.29 -24.48 0.04
N LYS A 132 5.35 -23.35 -0.67
CA LYS A 132 4.64 -23.09 -1.94
C LYS A 132 5.55 -23.11 -3.18
N ASP A 133 6.78 -23.60 -3.07
CA ASP A 133 7.77 -23.58 -4.17
C ASP A 133 7.41 -24.49 -5.36
N ASN A 134 6.44 -25.40 -5.17
CA ASN A 134 5.92 -26.27 -6.21
C ASN A 134 4.92 -25.57 -7.15
N ASP A 135 4.41 -24.40 -6.79
CA ASP A 135 3.54 -23.57 -7.62
C ASP A 135 4.26 -22.26 -8.00
N PRO A 136 4.65 -22.08 -9.28
CA PRO A 136 5.38 -20.90 -9.73
C PRO A 136 4.68 -19.57 -9.46
N LEU A 137 3.35 -19.53 -9.36
CA LEU A 137 2.59 -18.30 -9.09
C LEU A 137 2.41 -18.03 -7.59
N SER A 138 2.23 -19.11 -6.81
CA SER A 138 2.04 -19.02 -5.36
C SER A 138 3.34 -19.03 -4.56
N MET A 139 4.48 -19.33 -5.21
CA MET A 139 5.81 -19.30 -4.59
C MET A 139 6.07 -17.95 -3.97
N ASN A 140 6.42 -17.96 -2.68
CA ASN A 140 6.81 -16.76 -1.95
C ASN A 140 8.20 -16.29 -2.40
N CYS A 141 8.48 -15.00 -2.29
CA CYS A 141 9.77 -14.39 -2.59
C CYS A 141 10.23 -13.51 -1.42
N SER A 142 11.52 -13.60 -1.08
CA SER A 142 12.20 -12.92 0.03
C SER A 142 11.62 -13.21 1.42
N VAL A 143 12.21 -12.60 2.44
CA VAL A 143 11.72 -12.60 3.82
C VAL A 143 10.37 -11.91 4.01
N LEU A 144 9.87 -11.19 3.00
CA LEU A 144 8.54 -10.60 2.99
C LEU A 144 7.44 -11.57 2.54
N ASN A 145 7.79 -12.81 2.16
CA ASN A 145 6.87 -13.83 1.67
C ASN A 145 5.87 -13.34 0.61
N ILE A 146 6.31 -12.43 -0.28
CA ILE A 146 5.44 -11.89 -1.34
C ILE A 146 5.31 -12.95 -2.44
N ASN A 147 4.09 -13.35 -2.77
CA ASN A 147 3.87 -14.35 -3.83
C ASN A 147 4.33 -13.84 -5.21
N CYS A 148 4.77 -14.77 -6.06
CA CYS A 148 5.31 -14.48 -7.38
C CYS A 148 4.29 -13.80 -8.30
N ASP A 149 3.02 -14.21 -8.26
CA ASP A 149 1.94 -13.59 -9.05
C ASP A 149 1.84 -12.08 -8.80
N MET A 150 1.89 -11.67 -7.52
CA MET A 150 1.90 -10.26 -7.16
C MET A 150 3.11 -9.53 -7.75
N LEU A 151 4.32 -10.11 -7.65
CA LEU A 151 5.54 -9.47 -8.15
C LEU A 151 5.53 -9.32 -9.68
N GLN A 152 5.07 -10.35 -10.40
CA GLN A 152 4.92 -10.29 -11.85
C GLN A 152 3.90 -9.23 -12.29
N ARG A 153 2.78 -9.09 -11.57
CA ARG A 153 1.78 -8.05 -11.84
C ARG A 153 2.31 -6.66 -11.49
N ALA A 154 3.00 -6.52 -10.36
CA ALA A 154 3.60 -5.26 -9.92
C ALA A 154 4.66 -4.74 -10.91
N GLY A 155 5.47 -5.65 -11.49
CA GLY A 155 6.48 -5.29 -12.47
C GLY A 155 5.91 -4.64 -13.73
N LYS A 156 4.71 -5.08 -14.12
CA LYS A 156 3.98 -4.59 -15.31
C LYS A 156 3.28 -3.25 -15.09
N LEU A 157 3.17 -2.77 -13.85
CA LEU A 157 2.48 -1.52 -13.55
C LEU A 157 3.28 -0.32 -14.04
N ARG A 158 2.61 0.59 -14.74
CA ARG A 158 3.09 1.97 -14.92
C ARG A 158 2.97 2.72 -13.60
N GLY A 159 3.88 3.63 -13.34
CA GLY A 159 3.83 4.44 -12.13
C GLY A 159 2.67 5.44 -12.17
N PRO A 160 2.34 6.07 -11.03
CA PRO A 160 1.20 6.98 -10.92
C PRO A 160 1.31 8.23 -11.81
N HIS A 161 2.51 8.57 -12.30
CA HIS A 161 2.76 9.72 -13.16
C HIS A 161 3.19 9.31 -14.59
N GLY A 162 2.85 8.08 -14.99
CA GLY A 162 3.10 7.58 -16.35
C GLY A 162 4.47 6.94 -16.55
N GLU A 163 5.21 6.69 -15.47
CA GLU A 163 6.50 6.01 -15.49
C GLU A 163 6.38 4.62 -16.13
N SER A 164 7.43 4.20 -16.83
CA SER A 164 7.49 2.88 -17.45
C SER A 164 7.32 1.73 -16.43
N PRO A 165 6.86 0.56 -16.89
CA PRO A 165 6.94 -0.67 -16.10
C PRO A 165 8.35 -0.93 -15.59
N ILE A 166 8.46 -1.47 -14.38
CA ILE A 166 9.74 -1.83 -13.76
C ILE A 166 10.34 -3.08 -14.44
N ASP A 167 9.46 -4.03 -14.77
CA ASP A 167 9.82 -5.31 -15.36
C ASP A 167 8.59 -6.00 -15.95
N THR A 168 8.59 -6.28 -17.25
CA THR A 168 7.47 -7.04 -17.82
C THR A 168 7.63 -8.55 -17.62
N ASN A 169 8.82 -9.03 -17.25
CA ASN A 169 9.20 -10.45 -17.18
C ASN A 169 9.92 -10.77 -15.86
N VAL A 170 9.31 -10.44 -14.71
CA VAL A 170 9.87 -10.78 -13.39
C VAL A 170 10.08 -12.29 -13.27
N ASP A 171 11.35 -12.71 -13.20
CA ASP A 171 11.73 -14.09 -12.89
C ASP A 171 11.83 -14.28 -11.38
N CYS A 172 10.79 -14.87 -10.80
CA CYS A 172 10.71 -15.12 -9.36
C CYS A 172 11.76 -16.12 -8.86
N TYR A 173 12.23 -17.05 -9.68
CA TYR A 173 13.31 -17.97 -9.27
C TYR A 173 14.64 -17.24 -9.11
N ALA A 174 14.88 -16.21 -9.93
CA ALA A 174 16.08 -15.39 -9.83
C ALA A 174 16.07 -14.44 -8.60
N ILE A 175 14.89 -14.02 -8.14
CA ILE A 175 14.77 -13.02 -7.06
C ILE A 175 14.33 -13.57 -5.70
N ARG A 176 13.85 -14.82 -5.62
CA ARG A 176 13.23 -15.37 -4.40
C ARG A 176 14.12 -15.34 -3.16
N ASP A 177 15.44 -15.51 -3.31
CA ASP A 177 16.34 -15.67 -2.15
C ASP A 177 17.39 -14.52 -2.04
N GLN A 178 17.71 -13.83 -3.13
CA GLN A 178 18.90 -12.97 -3.20
C GLN A 178 18.67 -11.55 -3.72
N ASN A 179 17.42 -11.09 -3.87
CA ASN A 179 17.16 -9.78 -4.45
C ASN A 179 16.09 -8.97 -3.70
N LEU A 180 16.38 -8.69 -2.43
CA LEU A 180 15.51 -7.91 -1.55
C LEU A 180 15.18 -6.54 -2.14
N ASP A 181 16.17 -5.82 -2.68
CA ASP A 181 15.98 -4.50 -3.29
C ASP A 181 14.94 -4.55 -4.43
N ARG A 182 15.01 -5.58 -5.28
CA ARG A 182 14.04 -5.75 -6.37
C ARG A 182 12.63 -6.04 -5.85
N VAL A 183 12.50 -6.89 -4.84
CA VAL A 183 11.19 -7.18 -4.21
C VAL A 183 10.61 -5.92 -3.56
N LEU A 184 11.40 -5.16 -2.82
CA LEU A 184 10.96 -3.91 -2.19
C LEU A 184 10.59 -2.83 -3.22
N LEU A 185 11.30 -2.74 -4.34
CA LEU A 185 10.96 -1.82 -5.43
C LEU A 185 9.60 -2.16 -6.06
N LEU A 186 9.34 -3.45 -6.31
CA LEU A 186 8.05 -3.92 -6.82
C LEU A 186 6.93 -3.70 -5.80
N LEU A 187 7.21 -3.93 -4.50
CA LEU A 187 6.26 -3.68 -3.43
C LEU A 187 5.91 -2.19 -3.30
N ARG A 188 6.90 -1.29 -3.38
CA ARG A 188 6.66 0.18 -3.45
C ARG A 188 5.74 0.52 -4.60
N ARG A 189 6.01 0.01 -5.81
CA ARG A 189 5.18 0.25 -7.00
C ARG A 189 3.75 -0.26 -6.80
N ALA A 190 3.58 -1.43 -6.20
CA ALA A 190 2.27 -1.96 -5.88
C ALA A 190 1.51 -1.03 -4.93
N PHE A 191 2.16 -0.50 -3.89
CA PHE A 191 1.51 0.45 -2.98
C PHE A 191 1.13 1.78 -3.63
N ASP A 192 2.02 2.34 -4.47
CA ASP A 192 1.77 3.59 -5.19
C ASP A 192 0.56 3.47 -6.15
N VAL A 193 0.40 2.32 -6.82
CA VAL A 193 -0.59 2.16 -7.91
C VAL A 193 -1.88 1.47 -7.44
N TRP A 194 -1.80 0.44 -6.61
CA TRP A 194 -2.98 -0.33 -6.16
C TRP A 194 -3.56 0.15 -4.83
N THR A 195 -2.89 1.06 -4.14
CA THR A 195 -3.13 1.47 -2.73
C THR A 195 -2.71 0.40 -1.71
N PRO A 196 -2.32 0.80 -0.48
CA PRO A 196 -1.96 -0.12 0.60
C PRO A 196 -2.98 -1.22 0.86
N LYS A 197 -4.28 -0.89 0.86
CA LYS A 197 -5.33 -1.86 1.13
C LYS A 197 -5.27 -3.04 0.16
N ARG A 198 -5.32 -2.77 -1.16
CA ARG A 198 -5.33 -3.85 -2.17
C ARG A 198 -4.00 -4.60 -2.21
N THR A 199 -2.89 -3.90 -2.02
CA THR A 199 -1.57 -4.55 -1.96
C THR A 199 -1.50 -5.56 -0.81
N LEU A 200 -1.92 -5.18 0.41
CA LEU A 200 -1.95 -6.08 1.55
C LEU A 200 -2.93 -7.25 1.35
N ASP A 201 -4.04 -7.01 0.66
CA ASP A 201 -5.01 -8.05 0.31
C ASP A 201 -4.42 -9.08 -0.66
N PHE A 202 -3.58 -8.62 -1.59
CA PHE A 202 -2.83 -9.50 -2.49
C PHE A 202 -1.78 -10.31 -1.73
N ILE A 203 -0.96 -9.64 -0.89
CA ILE A 203 0.07 -10.33 -0.10
C ILE A 203 -0.56 -11.49 0.66
N ARG A 204 -1.71 -11.23 1.29
CA ARG A 204 -2.37 -12.22 2.14
C ARG A 204 -3.14 -13.30 1.39
N GLY A 205 -3.95 -12.92 0.40
CA GLY A 205 -4.94 -13.79 -0.24
C GLY A 205 -4.68 -14.08 -1.72
N GLY A 206 -3.51 -13.69 -2.24
CA GLY A 206 -3.20 -13.77 -3.67
C GLY A 206 -4.16 -12.94 -4.53
N SER A 207 -4.29 -13.33 -5.80
CA SER A 207 -5.24 -12.70 -6.73
C SER A 207 -6.67 -12.67 -6.21
N THR A 208 -7.11 -13.74 -5.53
CA THR A 208 -8.46 -13.79 -4.93
C THR A 208 -8.65 -12.66 -3.92
N GLY A 209 -7.73 -12.50 -2.97
CA GLY A 209 -7.76 -11.41 -2.00
C GLY A 209 -7.69 -10.03 -2.66
N PHE A 210 -6.89 -9.89 -3.70
CA PHE A 210 -6.78 -8.63 -4.45
C PHE A 210 -8.09 -8.19 -5.14
N ASP A 211 -8.88 -9.15 -5.62
CA ASP A 211 -10.11 -8.90 -6.37
C ASP A 211 -11.33 -8.70 -5.46
N ASP A 212 -11.47 -9.50 -4.39
CA ASP A 212 -12.66 -9.47 -3.52
C ASP A 212 -12.45 -8.70 -2.19
N GLY A 213 -11.20 -8.42 -1.80
CA GLY A 213 -10.83 -7.70 -0.56
C GLY A 213 -11.08 -8.45 0.76
N TYR A 214 -11.66 -9.66 0.69
CA TYR A 214 -11.89 -10.55 1.84
C TYR A 214 -10.93 -11.75 1.81
N GLY A 215 -10.53 -12.18 0.61
CA GLY A 215 -9.57 -13.22 0.31
C GLY A 215 -10.05 -14.61 0.71
N GLY A 216 -11.32 -14.93 0.50
CA GLY A 216 -11.90 -16.22 0.93
C GLY A 216 -11.51 -16.60 2.38
N SER A 217 -10.91 -17.78 2.56
CA SER A 217 -10.48 -18.35 3.86
C SER A 217 -9.31 -17.61 4.55
N CYS A 218 -8.69 -16.62 3.91
CA CYS A 218 -7.39 -16.08 4.34
C CYS A 218 -7.48 -14.86 5.26
N ASN A 219 -8.68 -14.38 5.58
CA ASN A 219 -8.93 -13.29 6.54
C ASN A 219 -8.10 -12.02 6.28
N CYS A 220 -8.09 -11.51 5.04
CA CYS A 220 -7.37 -10.27 4.67
C CYS A 220 -7.63 -9.08 5.61
N PRO A 221 -8.86 -8.83 6.11
CA PRO A 221 -9.12 -7.76 7.07
C PRO A 221 -8.35 -7.88 8.40
N VAL A 222 -8.07 -9.10 8.87
CA VAL A 222 -7.28 -9.33 10.10
C VAL A 222 -5.81 -9.04 9.82
N TYR A 223 -5.29 -9.51 8.69
CA TYR A 223 -3.92 -9.23 8.26
C TYR A 223 -3.67 -7.72 8.11
N ARG A 224 -4.56 -6.99 7.44
CA ARG A 224 -4.46 -5.52 7.32
C ARG A 224 -4.39 -4.83 8.69
N ARG A 225 -5.22 -5.26 9.65
CA ARG A 225 -5.23 -4.72 11.02
C ARG A 225 -3.95 -5.03 11.78
N ALA A 226 -3.36 -6.20 11.57
CA ALA A 226 -2.06 -6.53 12.16
C ALA A 226 -0.95 -5.60 11.62
N ILE A 227 -0.87 -5.43 10.30
CA ILE A 227 0.08 -4.49 9.68
C ILE A 227 -0.13 -3.05 10.18
N ALA A 228 -1.40 -2.61 10.29
CA ALA A 228 -1.75 -1.31 10.83
C ALA A 228 -1.25 -1.10 12.27
N SER A 229 -1.41 -2.13 13.10
CA SER A 229 -1.02 -2.11 14.52
C SER A 229 0.50 -2.09 14.68
N LEU A 230 1.23 -2.83 13.84
CA LEU A 230 2.69 -2.77 13.76
C LEU A 230 3.18 -1.38 13.31
N TYR A 231 2.56 -0.83 12.26
CA TYR A 231 2.86 0.51 11.78
C TYR A 231 2.65 1.56 12.88
N LYS A 232 1.54 1.47 13.62
CA LYS A 232 1.28 2.33 14.77
C LYS A 232 2.33 2.14 15.87
N ALA A 233 2.72 0.90 16.17
CA ALA A 233 3.74 0.61 17.16
C ALA A 233 5.11 1.25 16.82
N PHE A 234 5.45 1.36 15.53
CA PHE A 234 6.63 2.11 15.09
C PHE A 234 6.51 3.61 15.30
N SER A 235 5.31 4.18 15.13
CA SER A 235 5.07 5.59 15.46
C SER A 235 5.15 5.87 16.96
N ASP A 236 4.65 4.94 17.78
CA ASP A 236 4.63 5.07 19.24
C ASP A 236 6.01 4.79 19.87
N ASP A 237 6.82 3.90 19.25
CA ASP A 237 8.17 3.56 19.67
C ASP A 237 9.08 3.33 18.43
N PRO A 238 9.70 4.39 17.87
CA PRO A 238 10.53 4.30 16.66
C PRO A 238 11.72 3.36 16.78
N SER A 239 12.24 3.12 18.00
CA SER A 239 13.35 2.19 18.21
C SER A 239 12.98 0.74 17.88
N LEU A 240 11.68 0.41 17.85
CA LEU A 240 11.18 -0.89 17.41
C LEU A 240 11.49 -1.18 15.94
N MET A 241 11.74 -0.16 15.11
CA MET A 241 12.16 -0.37 13.71
C MET A 241 13.63 -0.78 13.59
N THR A 242 14.44 -0.55 14.62
CA THR A 242 15.89 -0.67 14.53
C THR A 242 16.50 -1.57 15.58
N ASP A 243 15.79 -1.96 16.65
CA ASP A 243 16.32 -2.81 17.72
C ASP A 243 15.94 -4.31 17.58
N GLY A 244 16.32 -5.13 18.56
CA GLY A 244 16.04 -6.58 18.57
C GLY A 244 14.64 -6.99 19.07
N ARG A 245 13.69 -6.06 19.29
CA ARG A 245 12.33 -6.38 19.74
C ARG A 245 11.37 -6.58 18.57
N ARG A 246 10.41 -7.49 18.64
CA ARG A 246 9.35 -7.68 17.63
C ARG A 246 8.00 -7.30 18.22
N GLY A 247 7.14 -6.66 17.43
CA GLY A 247 5.71 -6.59 17.76
C GLY A 247 5.03 -7.89 17.32
N ASP A 248 4.51 -8.68 18.24
CA ASP A 248 3.84 -9.92 17.89
C ASP A 248 2.33 -9.75 17.81
N ILE A 249 1.77 -10.07 16.63
CA ILE A 249 0.32 -10.09 16.39
C ILE A 249 -0.02 -11.39 15.68
N THR A 250 -0.89 -12.17 16.30
CA THR A 250 -1.36 -13.43 15.72
C THR A 250 -2.39 -13.16 14.63
N VAL A 251 -2.08 -13.61 13.41
CA VAL A 251 -3.03 -13.71 12.30
C VAL A 251 -3.25 -15.20 12.05
N PRO A 252 -4.51 -15.70 12.01
CA PRO A 252 -4.78 -17.11 11.68
C PRO A 252 -4.14 -17.49 10.34
N PRO A 253 -3.78 -18.76 10.09
CA PRO A 253 -3.24 -19.16 8.79
C PRO A 253 -4.26 -18.99 7.66
N CYS A 254 -3.72 -18.90 6.44
CA CYS A 254 -4.35 -19.08 5.15
C CYS A 254 -3.76 -20.40 4.63
#